data_AF-A0A945DFV8-F1
#
_entry.id   AF-A0A945DFV8-F1
#
_cell.length_a   1.000
_cell.length_b   1.000
_cell.length_c   1.000
_cell.angle_alpha   90.00
_cell.angle_beta   90.00
_cell.angle_gamma   90.00
#
_symmetry.space_group_name_H-M   'P 1'
#
loop_
_entity.id
_entity.type
_entity.pdbx_description
1 polymer ?
#
loop_
_entity_poly.entity_id
_entity_poly.type
_entity_poly.pdbx_seq_one_letter_code
_entity_poly.pdbx_strand_id
1 'polypeptide(L)' 'SLNSILAEQTGQDIKTLEKDTDRDNFMSAQEACDYGLIDKVIENHK' A
#
# COMPACT_ATOMS: atom_id res chain seq x y z
N SER A 1 -8.99 13.67 -0.61
CA SER A 1 -9.75 12.52 -1.17
C SER A 1 -9.20 11.24 -0.54
N LEU A 2 -9.80 10.07 -0.80
CA LEU A 2 -9.25 8.79 -0.32
C LEU A 2 -7.79 8.59 -0.76
N ASN A 3 -7.48 8.93 -2.01
CA ASN A 3 -6.12 8.84 -2.55
C ASN A 3 -5.14 9.82 -1.87
N SER A 4 -5.59 10.99 -1.42
CA SER A 4 -4.72 11.91 -0.65
C SER A 4 -4.31 11.33 0.69
N ILE A 5 -5.23 10.65 1.39
CA ILE A 5 -4.95 10.02 2.68
C ILE A 5 -3.98 8.85 2.48
N LEU A 6 -4.24 8.01 1.46
CA LEU A 6 -3.33 6.92 1.11
C LEU A 6 -1.92 7.46 0.80
N ALA A 7 -1.79 8.51 -0.02
CA ALA A 7 -0.50 9.09 -0.36
C ALA A 7 0.29 9.56 0.87
N GLU A 8 -0.39 10.20 1.82
CA GLU A 8 0.24 10.69 3.05
C GLU A 8 0.70 9.56 3.97
N GLN A 9 -0.06 8.47 4.06
CA GLN A 9 0.27 7.35 4.94
C GLN A 9 1.28 6.38 4.33
N THR A 10 1.20 6.11 3.02
CA THR A 10 2.08 5.16 2.34
C THR A 10 3.35 5.80 1.80
N GLY A 11 3.39 7.14 1.69
CA GLY A 11 4.48 7.86 1.03
C GLY A 11 4.45 7.76 -0.50
N GLN A 12 3.42 7.14 -1.08
CA GLN A 12 3.26 7.04 -2.53
C GLN A 12 2.74 8.34 -3.13
N ASP A 13 3.11 8.62 -4.37
CA ASP A 13 2.53 9.76 -5.08
C ASP A 13 1.07 9.48 -5.50
N ILE A 14 0.29 10.55 -5.65
CA ILE A 14 -1.14 10.44 -6.00
C ILE A 14 -1.33 9.74 -7.36
N LYS A 15 -0.40 9.95 -8.30
CA LYS A 15 -0.49 9.35 -9.65
C LYS A 15 -0.34 7.83 -9.63
N THR A 16 0.56 7.31 -8.79
CA THR A 16 0.76 5.87 -8.60
C THR A 16 -0.49 5.26 -7.98
N LEU A 17 -1.05 5.88 -6.94
CA LEU A 17 -2.29 5.42 -6.35
C LEU A 17 -3.47 5.46 -7.33
N GLU A 18 -3.63 6.52 -8.12
CA GLU A 18 -4.69 6.58 -9.14
C GLU A 18 -4.59 5.44 -10.16
N LYS A 19 -3.38 5.10 -10.59
CA LYS A 19 -3.15 3.97 -11.51
C LYS A 19 -3.39 2.63 -10.83
N ASP A 20 -2.90 2.46 -9.61
CA ASP A 20 -2.96 1.20 -8.89
C ASP A 20 -4.35 0.91 -8.29
N THR A 21 -5.20 1.95 -8.17
CA THR A 21 -6.59 1.84 -7.69
C THR A 21 -7.63 1.89 -8.81
N ASP A 22 -7.24 2.09 -10.07
CA ASP A 22 -8.16 2.05 -11.23
C ASP A 22 -8.78 0.65 -11.45
N ARG A 23 -8.10 -0.39 -10.96
CA ARG A 23 -8.54 -1.79 -10.92
C ARG A 23 -8.10 -2.45 -9.63
N ASP A 24 -8.67 -3.62 -9.34
CA ASP A 24 -8.22 -4.44 -8.22
C ASP A 24 -6.74 -4.82 -8.38
N ASN A 25 -5.92 -4.35 -7.45
CA ASN A 25 -4.50 -4.66 -7.36
C ASN A 25 -4.23 -5.50 -6.12
N PHE A 26 -4.07 -6.82 -6.31
CA PHE A 26 -3.77 -7.74 -5.23
C PHE A 26 -2.27 -7.77 -4.98
N MET A 27 -1.89 -7.52 -3.72
CA MET A 27 -0.51 -7.51 -3.26
C MET A 27 -0.27 -8.67 -2.29
N SER A 28 0.90 -9.28 -2.37
CA SER A 28 1.43 -10.11 -1.30
C SER A 28 1.71 -9.27 -0.05
N ALA A 29 1.90 -9.93 1.10
CA ALA A 29 2.22 -9.25 2.35
C ALA A 29 3.52 -8.43 2.23
N GLN A 30 4.52 -8.94 1.51
CA GLN A 30 5.79 -8.23 1.30
C GLN A 30 5.59 -7.00 0.40
N GLU A 31 4.84 -7.15 -0.70
CA GLU A 31 4.52 -6.02 -1.59
C GLU A 31 3.74 -4.92 -0.85
N ALA A 32 2.77 -5.29 0.00
CA ALA A 32 2.05 -4.32 0.81
C ALA A 32 2.95 -3.58 1.81
N CYS A 33 3.96 -4.27 2.36
CA CYS A 33 4.95 -3.67 3.24
C CYS A 33 5.84 -2.67 2.49
N ASP A 34 6.36 -3.08 1.33
CA ASP A 34 7.24 -2.26 0.51
C ASP A 34 6.49 -1.05 -0.09
N TYR A 35 5.19 -1.20 -0.35
CA TYR A 35 4.30 -0.13 -0.81
C TYR A 35 3.99 0.89 0.29
N GLY A 36 4.25 0.57 1.56
CA GLY A 36 3.95 1.41 2.72
C GLY A 36 2.51 1.26 3.25
N LEU A 37 1.78 0.21 2.86
CA LEU A 37 0.44 -0.07 3.39
C LEU A 37 0.48 -0.67 4.80
N ILE A 38 1.57 -1.36 5.14
CA ILE A 38 1.82 -1.96 6.46
C ILE A 38 3.30 -1.82 6.83
N ASP A 39 3.62 -1.78 8.12
CA ASP A 39 5.01 -1.57 8.57
C ASP A 39 5.85 -2.85 8.59
N LYS A 40 5.22 -4.01 8.77
CA LYS A 40 5.92 -5.29 8.94
C LYS A 40 5.03 -6.50 8.64
N VAL A 41 5.62 -7.48 7.97
CA VAL A 41 5.06 -8.83 7.83
C VAL A 41 5.49 -9.72 9.02
N ILE A 42 4.54 -10.41 9.64
CA ILE A 42 4.81 -11.35 10.74
C ILE A 42 4.56 -12.78 10.24
N GLU A 43 5.62 -13.58 10.16
CA GLU A 43 5.52 -14.96 9.67
C GLU A 43 5.29 -16.00 10.78
N ASN A 44 5.64 -15.68 12.02
CA ASN A 44 5.49 -16.60 13.15
C ASN A 44 5.20 -15.81 14.43
N HIS A 45 4.05 -16.09 15.05
CA HIS A 45 3.79 -15.74 16.44
C HIS A 45 4.26 -16.91 17.31
N LYS A 46 5.37 -16.74 18.02
CA LYS A 46 5.72 -17.60 19.15
C LYS A 46 5.02 -17.12 20.41
#